data_AF-A0A5S4UHY6-F1
#
_entry.id   AF-A0A5S4UHY6-F1
#
_cell.length_a   1.000
_cell.length_b   1.000
_cell.length_c   1.000
_cell.angle_alpha   90.00
_cell.angle_beta   90.00
_cell.angle_gamma   90.00
#
_symmetry.space_group_name_H-M   'P 1'
#
loop_
_entity.id
_entity.type
_entity.pdbx_description
1 polymer ?
#
loop_
_entity_poly.entity_id
_entity_poly.type
_entity_poly.pdbx_seq_one_letter_code
_entity_poly.pdbx_strand_id
1 'polypeptide(L)'
;MDTAFSCVGCGKCCTGHHVPLTLAEAKEWAQDGGQIIVLAEGFLHNGMGIPPEQRQHAQSRSCDVISGDTRAFISIIFAAYNPATCRHLDDDMRCRIYERRPLVCRIYPMEINPHIPLRQINKDCPPEAWQQGAALIVSDRLVDAETQALIERSRQADREDIYFKASICNWLGIATSALKGDGFTAYLPDMTAFMSALELAGQFSAEEHTEASLSRAWQFHVSGEDVLETVKQAGAEVVTGPSQYYGFIGLNAA
;
A
#
# COMPACT_ATOMS: atom_id res chain seq x y z
N MET A 1 -4.35 8.41 -26.43
CA MET A 1 -5.82 8.51 -26.51
C MET A 1 -6.28 9.51 -25.46
N ASP A 2 -7.08 10.50 -25.85
CA ASP A 2 -7.58 11.48 -24.89
C ASP A 2 -8.56 10.80 -23.94
N THR A 3 -8.40 11.05 -22.63
CA THR A 3 -9.21 10.43 -21.58
C THR A 3 -9.81 11.51 -20.70
N ALA A 4 -11.13 11.53 -20.60
CA ALA A 4 -11.88 12.30 -19.61
C ALA A 4 -12.37 11.36 -18.50
N PHE A 5 -12.61 11.92 -17.32
CA PHE A 5 -13.24 11.17 -16.24
C PHE A 5 -14.00 12.08 -15.28
N SER A 6 -15.14 11.59 -14.80
CA SER A 6 -15.83 12.12 -13.62
C SER A 6 -16.47 10.97 -12.86
N CYS A 7 -16.29 10.94 -11.54
CA CYS A 7 -17.03 10.02 -10.68
C CYS A 7 -18.55 10.27 -10.84
N VAL A 8 -19.31 9.20 -11.03
CA VAL A 8 -20.78 9.22 -11.19
C VAL A 8 -21.53 8.70 -9.97
N GLY A 9 -20.84 8.45 -8.84
CA GLY A 9 -21.46 7.94 -7.61
C GLY A 9 -21.92 6.48 -7.72
N CYS A 10 -21.28 5.65 -8.57
CA CYS A 10 -21.69 4.25 -8.76
C CYS A 10 -21.30 3.29 -7.61
N GLY A 11 -20.49 3.74 -6.64
CA GLY A 11 -20.03 2.94 -5.49
C GLY A 11 -19.01 1.83 -5.79
N LYS A 12 -18.76 1.48 -7.07
CA LYS A 12 -17.95 0.30 -7.44
C LYS A 12 -16.51 0.37 -6.92
N CYS A 13 -15.76 1.43 -7.24
CA CYS A 13 -14.38 1.61 -6.73
C CYS A 13 -14.31 1.90 -5.21
N CYS A 14 -15.45 2.03 -4.54
CA CYS A 14 -15.57 2.24 -3.10
C CYS A 14 -16.04 0.99 -2.35
N THR A 15 -16.20 -0.15 -3.03
CA THR A 15 -16.73 -1.39 -2.46
C THR A 15 -15.73 -2.53 -2.63
N GLY A 16 -15.35 -3.19 -1.55
CA GLY A 16 -14.44 -4.33 -1.60
C GLY A 16 -12.97 -3.99 -1.91
N HIS A 17 -12.61 -2.70 -1.92
CA HIS A 17 -11.25 -2.23 -2.15
C HIS A 17 -10.63 -1.66 -0.88
N HIS A 18 -9.50 -2.21 -0.47
CA HIS A 18 -8.66 -1.56 0.53
C HIS A 18 -8.10 -0.26 -0.02
N VAL A 19 -8.12 0.80 0.78
CA VAL A 19 -7.71 2.15 0.35
C VAL A 19 -6.37 2.47 0.99
N PRO A 20 -5.25 2.46 0.26
CA PRO A 20 -3.96 2.87 0.80
C PRO A 20 -4.01 4.27 1.42
N LEU A 21 -3.42 4.40 2.61
CA LEU A 21 -3.42 5.61 3.41
C LEU A 21 -1.98 6.07 3.66
N THR A 22 -1.78 7.37 3.64
CA THR A 22 -0.65 8.01 4.34
C THR A 22 -0.74 7.75 5.84
N LEU A 23 0.33 7.98 6.59
CA LEU A 23 0.33 7.82 8.05
C LEU A 23 -0.72 8.72 8.71
N ALA A 24 -0.83 9.98 8.24
CA ALA A 24 -1.82 10.93 8.72
C ALA A 24 -3.26 10.44 8.43
N GLU A 25 -3.53 9.98 7.20
CA GLU A 25 -4.85 9.45 6.85
C GLU A 25 -5.19 8.16 7.60
N ALA A 26 -4.20 7.30 7.88
CA ALA A 26 -4.41 6.10 8.70
C ALA A 26 -4.83 6.46 10.13
N LYS A 27 -4.23 7.50 10.71
CA LYS A 27 -4.63 8.04 12.01
C LYS A 27 -6.05 8.60 11.97
N GLU A 28 -6.37 9.45 11.01
CA GLU A 28 -7.72 10.01 10.86
C GLU A 28 -8.78 8.92 10.65
N TRP A 29 -8.48 7.93 9.80
CA TRP A 29 -9.37 6.81 9.53
C TRP A 29 -9.67 5.99 10.78
N ALA A 30 -8.62 5.70 11.58
CA ALA A 30 -8.75 4.98 12.84
C ALA A 30 -9.52 5.80 13.90
N GLN A 31 -9.27 7.11 13.99
CA GLN A 31 -10.02 8.03 14.87
C GLN A 31 -11.49 8.12 14.52
N ASP A 32 -11.82 8.06 13.23
CA ASP A 32 -13.20 8.00 12.78
C ASP A 32 -13.87 6.66 13.15
N GLY A 33 -13.15 5.67 13.68
CA GLY A 33 -13.63 4.32 14.01
C GLY A 33 -13.50 3.31 12.85
N GLY A 34 -12.64 3.59 11.88
CA GLY A 34 -12.33 2.69 10.78
C GLY A 34 -11.28 1.64 11.16
N GLN A 35 -11.35 0.47 10.52
CA GLN A 35 -10.33 -0.56 10.69
C GLN A 35 -9.19 -0.36 9.68
N ILE A 36 -7.98 -0.73 10.09
CA ILE A 36 -6.77 -0.71 9.25
C ILE A 36 -6.35 -2.14 8.94
N ILE A 37 -5.92 -2.36 7.71
CA ILE A 37 -5.17 -3.55 7.29
C ILE A 37 -3.76 -3.13 6.93
N VAL A 38 -2.77 -3.88 7.42
CA VAL A 38 -1.36 -3.67 7.09
C VAL A 38 -0.96 -4.71 6.04
N LEU A 39 -0.57 -4.23 4.86
CA LEU A 39 -0.06 -5.07 3.78
C LEU A 39 1.46 -4.87 3.69
N ALA A 40 2.21 -5.98 3.63
CA ALA A 40 3.66 -5.95 3.45
C ALA A 40 4.10 -6.85 2.30
N GLU A 41 4.99 -6.31 1.47
CA GLU A 41 5.73 -7.02 0.42
C GLU A 41 7.16 -6.47 0.36
N GLY A 42 8.12 -7.24 -0.14
CA GLY A 42 9.49 -6.80 -0.23
C GLY A 42 10.32 -7.53 -1.26
N PHE A 43 11.51 -7.02 -1.54
CA PHE A 43 12.44 -7.60 -2.49
C PHE A 43 13.85 -7.57 -1.92
N LEU A 44 14.72 -8.48 -2.37
CA LEU A 44 16.08 -8.58 -1.84
C LEU A 44 17.00 -7.53 -2.45
N HIS A 45 18.09 -7.17 -1.75
CA HIS A 45 19.10 -6.21 -2.23
C HIS A 45 19.74 -6.63 -3.56
N ASN A 46 19.81 -7.93 -3.85
CA ASN A 46 20.31 -8.43 -5.14
C ASN A 46 19.33 -8.20 -6.32
N GLY A 47 18.11 -7.70 -6.06
CA GLY A 47 17.06 -7.45 -7.05
C GLY A 47 16.03 -8.57 -7.19
N MET A 48 16.15 -9.68 -6.46
CA MET A 48 15.15 -10.75 -6.47
C MET A 48 13.80 -10.22 -5.96
N GLY A 49 12.74 -10.45 -6.74
CA GLY A 49 11.38 -9.98 -6.45
C GLY A 49 11.00 -8.65 -7.12
N ILE A 50 11.87 -8.05 -7.95
CA ILE A 50 11.54 -6.79 -8.64
C ILE A 50 12.16 -6.69 -10.04
N PRO A 51 11.41 -6.25 -11.06
CA PRO A 51 11.98 -5.85 -12.34
C PRO A 51 12.96 -4.67 -12.20
N PRO A 52 14.09 -4.65 -12.93
CA PRO A 52 15.11 -3.60 -12.81
C PRO A 52 14.57 -2.17 -12.98
N GLU A 53 13.63 -1.97 -13.91
CA GLU A 53 13.04 -0.67 -14.22
C GLU A 53 12.17 -0.11 -13.10
N GLN A 54 11.61 -0.96 -12.23
CA GLN A 54 10.77 -0.55 -11.09
C GLN A 54 11.55 -0.37 -9.79
N ARG A 55 12.80 -0.85 -9.76
CA ARG A 55 13.61 -0.95 -8.54
C ARG A 55 13.80 0.40 -7.85
N GLN A 56 14.17 1.44 -8.59
CA GLN A 56 14.40 2.77 -7.99
C GLN A 56 13.14 3.30 -7.31
N HIS A 57 11.99 3.20 -7.99
CA HIS A 57 10.72 3.65 -7.46
C HIS A 57 10.34 2.88 -6.18
N ALA A 58 10.40 1.54 -6.23
CA ALA A 58 10.05 0.69 -5.09
C ALA A 58 11.01 0.87 -3.90
N GLN A 59 12.31 0.98 -4.16
CA GLN A 59 13.33 1.18 -3.13
C GLN A 59 13.12 2.51 -2.39
N SER A 60 12.74 3.58 -3.10
CA SER A 60 12.55 4.90 -2.49
C SER A 60 11.44 4.96 -1.43
N ARG A 61 10.50 4.00 -1.45
CA ARG A 61 9.36 3.90 -0.53
C ARG A 61 9.39 2.65 0.35
N SER A 62 10.59 2.06 0.51
CA SER A 62 10.79 0.83 1.28
C SER A 62 11.82 1.06 2.39
N CYS A 63 11.69 0.38 3.52
CA CYS A 63 12.72 0.37 4.55
C CYS A 63 13.74 -0.74 4.25
N ASP A 64 15.01 -0.44 4.49
CA ASP A 64 16.11 -1.41 4.40
C ASP A 64 16.19 -2.23 5.69
N VAL A 65 16.08 -3.55 5.59
CA VAL A 65 16.02 -4.46 6.74
C VAL A 65 16.96 -5.66 6.57
N ILE A 66 17.23 -6.33 7.70
CA ILE A 66 17.96 -7.61 7.73
C ILE A 66 16.96 -8.76 7.56
N SER A 67 17.32 -9.77 6.77
CA SER A 67 16.60 -11.05 6.67
C SER A 67 17.59 -12.19 6.52
N GLY A 68 17.66 -13.10 7.50
CA GLY A 68 18.68 -14.16 7.52
C GLY A 68 20.09 -13.58 7.39
N ASP A 69 20.82 -14.04 6.38
CA ASP A 69 22.18 -13.62 6.03
C ASP A 69 22.22 -12.52 4.94
N THR A 70 21.06 -11.98 4.55
CA THR A 70 20.93 -10.97 3.49
C THR A 70 20.20 -9.71 3.96
N ARG A 71 20.08 -8.74 3.03
CA ARG A 71 19.30 -7.52 3.22
C ARG A 71 18.15 -7.44 2.23
N ALA A 72 17.07 -6.80 2.65
CA ALA A 72 15.87 -6.63 1.87
C ALA A 72 15.31 -5.21 1.98
N PHE A 73 14.48 -4.86 1.00
CA PHE A 73 13.67 -3.65 1.01
C PHE A 73 12.21 -4.04 1.21
N ILE A 74 11.58 -3.56 2.29
CA ILE A 74 10.18 -3.85 2.63
C ILE A 74 9.32 -2.62 2.40
N SER A 75 8.28 -2.77 1.59
CA SER A 75 7.19 -1.80 1.45
C SER A 75 6.07 -2.15 2.42
N ILE A 76 5.60 -1.16 3.17
CA ILE A 76 4.53 -1.31 4.16
C ILE A 76 3.38 -0.37 3.79
N ILE A 77 2.19 -0.93 3.60
CA ILE A 77 0.99 -0.18 3.26
C ILE A 77 0.01 -0.31 4.41
N PHE A 78 -0.30 0.83 5.05
CA PHE A 78 -1.51 0.94 5.87
C PHE A 78 -2.65 1.27 4.94
N ALA A 79 -3.70 0.46 4.95
CA ALA A 79 -4.88 0.69 4.13
C ALA A 79 -6.14 0.64 4.99
N ALA A 80 -7.16 1.40 4.60
CA ALA A 80 -8.50 1.21 5.13
C ALA A 80 -8.98 -0.21 4.81
N TYR A 81 -9.34 -0.96 5.83
CA TYR A 81 -9.93 -2.28 5.66
C TYR A 81 -11.41 -2.15 5.26
N ASN A 82 -11.68 -2.33 3.96
CA ASN A 82 -13.01 -2.23 3.37
C ASN A 82 -13.34 -3.49 2.54
N PRO A 83 -13.72 -4.61 3.18
CA PRO A 83 -14.18 -5.81 2.46
C PRO A 83 -15.58 -5.64 1.84
N ALA A 84 -16.33 -4.64 2.29
CA ALA A 84 -17.66 -4.28 1.80
C ALA A 84 -17.68 -2.82 1.33
N THR A 85 -18.86 -2.22 1.24
CA THR A 85 -19.03 -0.80 0.94
C THR A 85 -18.25 0.06 1.94
N CYS A 86 -17.49 1.04 1.43
CA CYS A 86 -16.76 2.00 2.24
C CYS A 86 -17.71 2.69 3.24
N ARG A 87 -17.31 2.72 4.51
CA ARG A 87 -18.10 3.27 5.63
C ARG A 87 -18.51 4.74 5.47
N HIS A 88 -17.80 5.49 4.62
CA HIS A 88 -18.12 6.89 4.36
C HIS A 88 -19.08 7.09 3.20
N LEU A 89 -19.55 6.04 2.52
CA LEU A 89 -20.65 6.18 1.57
C LEU A 89 -21.97 6.41 2.32
N ASP A 90 -22.82 7.27 1.74
CA ASP A 90 -24.23 7.39 2.11
C ASP A 90 -25.10 6.40 1.31
N ASP A 91 -26.41 6.45 1.54
CA ASP A 91 -27.39 5.56 0.89
C ASP A 91 -27.47 5.79 -0.64
N ASP A 92 -27.01 6.96 -1.11
CA ASP A 92 -26.91 7.32 -2.53
C ASP A 92 -25.53 6.98 -3.13
N MET A 93 -24.69 6.22 -2.42
CA MET A 93 -23.33 5.85 -2.83
C MET A 93 -22.39 7.05 -3.06
N ARG A 94 -22.69 8.18 -2.40
CA ARG A 94 -21.83 9.37 -2.41
C ARG A 94 -20.95 9.38 -1.17
N CYS A 95 -19.73 9.85 -1.34
CA CYS A 95 -18.77 9.92 -0.25
C CYS A 95 -19.07 11.12 0.66
N ARG A 96 -19.41 10.86 1.93
CA ARG A 96 -19.68 11.88 2.96
C ARG A 96 -18.46 12.68 3.40
N ILE A 97 -17.26 12.22 3.07
CA ILE A 97 -15.99 12.89 3.39
C ILE A 97 -15.30 13.46 2.15
N TYR A 98 -16.08 13.89 1.14
CA TYR A 98 -15.59 14.20 -0.21
C TYR A 98 -14.32 15.07 -0.26
N GLU A 99 -14.24 16.11 0.59
CA GLU A 99 -13.13 17.06 0.66
C GLU A 99 -11.87 16.48 1.33
N ARG A 100 -12.05 15.60 2.32
CA ARG A 100 -10.99 14.95 3.09
C ARG A 100 -10.78 13.47 2.72
N ARG A 101 -11.23 13.07 1.52
CA ARG A 101 -11.00 11.72 1.00
C ARG A 101 -9.50 11.43 0.97
N PRO A 102 -9.09 10.17 1.25
CA PRO A 102 -7.70 9.77 1.10
C PRO A 102 -7.12 10.13 -0.27
N LEU A 103 -5.82 10.42 -0.35
CA LEU A 103 -5.15 10.84 -1.57
C LEU A 103 -5.43 9.88 -2.73
N VAL A 104 -5.34 8.58 -2.51
CA VAL A 104 -5.62 7.57 -3.56
C VAL A 104 -7.05 7.67 -4.10
N CYS A 105 -8.04 8.01 -3.27
CA CYS A 105 -9.42 8.22 -3.70
C CYS A 105 -9.62 9.54 -4.48
N ARG A 106 -8.76 10.55 -4.23
CA ARG A 106 -8.76 11.81 -5.00
C ARG A 106 -8.00 11.70 -6.31
N ILE A 107 -6.98 10.84 -6.36
CA ILE A 107 -6.15 10.55 -7.53
C ILE A 107 -6.89 9.63 -8.52
N TYR A 108 -7.80 8.79 -8.03
CA TYR A 108 -8.57 7.88 -8.86
C TYR A 108 -9.26 8.62 -10.03
N PRO A 109 -9.09 8.17 -11.29
CA PRO A 109 -8.67 6.84 -11.68
C PRO A 109 -7.16 6.71 -11.97
N MET A 110 -6.37 7.78 -11.86
CA MET A 110 -4.95 7.75 -12.21
C MET A 110 -4.13 6.78 -11.36
N GLU A 111 -2.97 6.40 -11.88
CA GLU A 111 -2.02 5.51 -11.20
C GLU A 111 -0.97 6.33 -10.44
N ILE A 112 -0.71 5.92 -9.20
CA ILE A 112 0.37 6.52 -8.39
C ILE A 112 1.72 5.95 -8.82
N ASN A 113 1.82 4.67 -9.18
CA ASN A 113 3.07 4.07 -9.63
C ASN A 113 3.39 4.55 -11.06
N PRO A 114 4.54 5.21 -11.30
CA PRO A 114 4.89 5.76 -12.62
C PRO A 114 5.10 4.70 -13.71
N HIS A 115 5.28 3.43 -13.33
CA HIS A 115 5.45 2.31 -14.28
C HIS A 115 4.14 1.64 -14.68
N ILE A 116 3.01 2.03 -14.08
CA ILE A 116 1.69 1.49 -14.41
C ILE A 116 0.91 2.55 -15.20
N PRO A 117 0.62 2.32 -16.50
CA PRO A 117 -0.20 3.24 -17.26
C PRO A 117 -1.68 3.13 -16.86
N LEU A 118 -2.40 4.25 -16.90
CA LEU A 118 -3.86 4.23 -16.77
C LEU A 118 -4.46 3.39 -17.91
N ARG A 119 -5.23 2.37 -17.56
CA ARG A 119 -6.04 1.57 -18.49
C ARG A 119 -7.47 1.51 -17.97
N GLN A 120 -8.43 2.03 -18.74
CA GLN A 120 -9.85 2.06 -18.34
C GLN A 120 -10.40 0.66 -18.03
N ILE A 121 -9.97 -0.36 -18.77
CA ILE A 121 -10.39 -1.75 -18.57
C ILE A 121 -9.98 -2.32 -17.20
N ASN A 122 -8.99 -1.73 -16.53
CA ASN A 122 -8.52 -2.13 -15.20
C ASN A 122 -9.21 -1.33 -14.08
N LYS A 123 -10.31 -0.63 -14.38
CA LYS A 123 -11.01 0.25 -13.45
C LYS A 123 -12.48 -0.14 -13.39
N ASP A 124 -13.05 -0.11 -12.19
CA ASP A 124 -14.40 -0.63 -11.95
C ASP A 124 -15.52 0.34 -12.38
N CYS A 125 -15.17 1.61 -12.63
CA CYS A 125 -16.16 2.62 -13.00
C CYS A 125 -16.83 2.31 -14.36
N PRO A 126 -18.16 2.53 -14.46
CA PRO A 126 -18.91 2.20 -15.66
C PRO A 126 -18.59 3.18 -16.80
N PRO A 127 -18.93 2.85 -18.07
CA PRO A 127 -18.56 3.64 -19.25
C PRO A 127 -18.95 5.12 -19.16
N GLU A 128 -20.07 5.44 -18.51
CA GLU A 128 -20.56 6.81 -18.35
C GLU A 128 -19.53 7.69 -17.63
N ALA A 129 -18.79 7.15 -16.66
CA ALA A 129 -17.76 7.88 -15.93
C ALA A 129 -16.61 8.39 -16.82
N TRP A 130 -16.40 7.75 -17.98
CA TRP A 130 -15.31 8.06 -18.93
C TRP A 130 -15.75 8.99 -20.07
N GLN A 131 -17.05 9.30 -20.15
CA GLN A 131 -17.64 10.12 -21.21
C GLN A 131 -17.87 11.58 -20.79
N GLN A 132 -17.59 11.90 -19.52
CA GLN A 132 -17.81 13.21 -18.91
C GLN A 132 -16.65 13.61 -18.00
N GLY A 133 -16.64 14.88 -17.59
CA GLY A 133 -15.62 15.43 -16.71
C GLY A 133 -14.51 16.17 -17.45
N ALA A 134 -13.53 16.64 -16.68
CA ALA A 134 -12.36 17.30 -17.23
C ALA A 134 -11.47 16.29 -17.97
N ALA A 135 -10.72 16.78 -18.96
CA ALA A 135 -9.69 15.99 -19.61
C ALA A 135 -8.59 15.66 -18.60
N LEU A 136 -8.38 14.37 -18.34
CA LEU A 136 -7.27 13.88 -17.53
C LEU A 136 -6.02 13.71 -18.38
N ILE A 137 -6.15 13.03 -19.52
CA ILE A 137 -5.03 12.75 -20.43
C ILE A 137 -5.34 13.37 -21.79
N VAL A 138 -4.39 14.14 -22.33
CA VAL A 138 -4.44 14.64 -23.71
C VAL A 138 -3.11 14.31 -24.37
N SER A 139 -3.14 13.70 -25.56
CA SER A 139 -1.93 13.26 -26.27
C SER A 139 -0.96 12.44 -25.39
N ASP A 140 -1.52 11.49 -24.63
CA ASP A 140 -0.80 10.58 -23.71
C ASP A 140 -0.05 11.29 -22.56
N ARG A 141 -0.41 12.53 -22.23
CA ARG A 141 0.09 13.26 -21.07
C ARG A 141 -1.04 13.59 -20.11
N LEU A 142 -0.82 13.34 -18.82
CA LEU A 142 -1.69 13.86 -17.77
C LEU A 142 -1.68 15.39 -17.84
N VAL A 143 -2.82 16.03 -18.09
CA VAL A 143 -2.94 17.50 -18.20
C VAL A 143 -3.59 18.14 -16.97
N ASP A 144 -4.22 17.33 -16.11
CA ASP A 144 -4.82 17.81 -14.88
C ASP A 144 -3.76 18.09 -13.80
N ALA A 145 -3.50 19.37 -13.54
CA ALA A 145 -2.44 19.81 -12.64
C ALA A 145 -2.73 19.49 -11.17
N GLU A 146 -4.01 19.49 -10.75
CA GLU A 146 -4.38 19.11 -9.38
C GLU A 146 -4.06 17.63 -9.14
N THR A 147 -4.46 16.75 -10.05
CA THR A 147 -4.16 15.31 -9.96
C THR A 147 -2.66 15.05 -10.00
N GLN A 148 -1.88 15.77 -10.81
CA GLN A 148 -0.42 15.68 -10.78
C GLN A 148 0.16 16.01 -9.39
N ALA A 149 -0.31 17.11 -8.78
CA ALA A 149 0.14 17.51 -7.46
C ALA A 149 -0.25 16.49 -6.37
N LEU A 150 -1.45 15.90 -6.47
CA LEU A 150 -1.89 14.84 -5.56
C LEU A 150 -1.05 13.56 -5.70
N ILE A 151 -0.71 13.16 -6.93
CA ILE A 151 0.17 12.00 -7.19
C ILE A 151 1.55 12.22 -6.55
N GLU A 152 2.15 13.39 -6.74
CA GLU A 152 3.47 13.65 -6.14
C GLU A 152 3.37 13.72 -4.62
N ARG A 153 2.33 14.34 -4.07
CA ARG A 153 2.08 14.35 -2.62
C ARG A 153 1.93 12.92 -2.06
N SER A 154 1.23 12.03 -2.76
CA SER A 154 1.09 10.63 -2.36
C SER A 154 2.43 9.90 -2.37
N ARG A 155 3.24 10.09 -3.41
CA ARG A 155 4.57 9.49 -3.53
C ARG A 155 5.52 10.03 -2.47
N GLN A 156 5.45 11.31 -2.17
CA GLN A 156 6.25 11.94 -1.14
C GLN A 156 5.89 11.39 0.24
N ALA A 157 4.60 11.30 0.56
CA ALA A 157 4.14 10.71 1.82
C ALA A 157 4.60 9.25 1.97
N ASP A 158 4.54 8.44 0.90
CA ASP A 158 5.09 7.06 0.93
C ASP A 158 6.57 7.01 1.33
N ARG A 159 7.40 7.97 0.88
CA ARG A 159 8.83 8.06 1.22
C ARG A 159 9.05 8.53 2.65
N GLU A 160 8.27 9.51 3.09
CA GLU A 160 8.38 10.09 4.43
C GLU A 160 7.86 9.14 5.51
N ASP A 161 6.78 8.40 5.21
CA ASP A 161 6.09 7.56 6.18
C ASP A 161 6.77 6.20 6.41
N ILE A 162 7.64 5.73 5.52
CA ILE A 162 8.04 4.31 5.51
C ILE A 162 8.72 3.86 6.81
N TYR A 163 9.60 4.69 7.38
CA TYR A 163 10.28 4.35 8.64
C TYR A 163 9.34 4.43 9.86
N PHE A 164 8.36 5.34 9.84
CA PHE A 164 7.30 5.40 10.86
C PHE A 164 6.41 4.15 10.79
N LYS A 165 5.98 3.76 9.58
CA LYS A 165 5.20 2.54 9.35
C LYS A 165 5.97 1.30 9.79
N ALA A 166 7.28 1.25 9.54
CA ALA A 166 8.15 0.16 9.98
C ALA A 166 8.31 0.09 11.50
N SER A 167 8.49 1.21 12.20
CA SER A 167 8.57 1.20 13.67
C SER A 167 7.25 0.79 14.32
N ILE A 168 6.12 1.25 13.76
CA ILE A 168 4.79 0.82 14.20
C ILE A 168 4.62 -0.68 13.99
N CYS A 169 5.02 -1.23 12.84
CA CYS A 169 5.02 -2.66 12.61
C CYS A 169 5.86 -3.41 13.65
N ASN A 170 7.06 -2.90 13.97
CA ASN A 170 7.91 -3.49 15.00
C ASN A 170 7.20 -3.58 16.37
N TRP A 171 6.57 -2.49 16.83
CA TRP A 171 5.82 -2.46 18.11
C TRP A 171 4.58 -3.36 18.10
N LEU A 172 3.95 -3.53 16.94
CA LEU A 172 2.82 -4.45 16.75
C LEU A 172 3.24 -5.91 16.55
N GLY A 173 4.56 -6.19 16.51
CA GLY A 173 5.07 -7.54 16.29
C GLY A 173 5.02 -8.02 14.84
N ILE A 174 4.82 -7.12 13.89
CA ILE A 174 4.77 -7.38 12.44
C ILE A 174 6.19 -7.36 11.88
N ALA A 175 6.63 -8.50 11.35
CA ALA A 175 7.97 -8.66 10.74
C ALA A 175 8.01 -9.78 9.68
N THR A 176 6.86 -10.11 9.08
CA THR A 176 6.82 -10.99 7.91
C THR A 176 6.26 -10.20 6.74
N SER A 177 6.95 -10.32 5.62
CA SER A 177 6.59 -9.70 4.35
C SER A 177 6.39 -10.80 3.33
N ALA A 178 5.60 -10.56 2.27
CA ALA A 178 5.63 -11.43 1.11
C ALA A 178 6.80 -11.08 0.19
N LEU A 179 7.27 -12.03 -0.64
CA LEU A 179 8.15 -11.67 -1.75
C LEU A 179 7.33 -10.88 -2.78
N LYS A 180 7.85 -9.72 -3.19
CA LYS A 180 7.23 -8.87 -4.21
C LYS A 180 7.13 -9.64 -5.53
N GLY A 181 5.95 -9.57 -6.14
CA GLY A 181 5.59 -10.37 -7.31
C GLY A 181 5.07 -11.78 -6.98
N ASP A 182 5.23 -12.25 -5.74
CA ASP A 182 4.68 -13.53 -5.27
C ASP A 182 3.39 -13.33 -4.45
N GLY A 183 3.31 -12.28 -3.63
CA GLY A 183 2.12 -12.02 -2.81
C GLY A 183 2.17 -10.75 -1.96
N PHE A 184 1.22 -10.67 -1.02
CA PHE A 184 1.22 -9.76 0.12
C PHE A 184 0.95 -10.53 1.41
N THR A 185 1.63 -10.17 2.50
CA THR A 185 1.16 -10.53 3.84
C THR A 185 0.19 -9.48 4.35
N ALA A 186 -0.92 -9.90 4.92
CA ALA A 186 -2.02 -9.07 5.36
C ALA A 186 -2.30 -9.25 6.86
N TYR A 187 -2.14 -8.17 7.63
CA TYR A 187 -2.38 -8.15 9.07
C TYR A 187 -3.59 -7.28 9.41
N LEU A 188 -4.45 -7.77 10.30
CA LEU A 188 -5.52 -6.99 10.92
C LEU A 188 -5.12 -6.74 12.39
N PRO A 189 -4.41 -5.63 12.69
CA PRO A 189 -3.98 -5.33 14.05
C PRO A 189 -5.19 -5.03 14.95
N ASP A 190 -5.00 -5.25 16.26
CA ASP A 190 -5.91 -4.69 17.25
C ASP A 190 -5.89 -3.16 17.16
N MET A 191 -7.06 -2.53 16.99
CA MET A 191 -7.13 -1.09 16.74
C MET A 191 -6.73 -0.25 17.94
N THR A 192 -6.87 -0.78 19.17
CA THR A 192 -6.38 -0.09 20.37
C THR A 192 -4.85 -0.07 20.37
N ALA A 193 -4.23 -1.23 20.13
CA ALA A 193 -2.77 -1.34 20.01
C ALA A 193 -2.22 -0.50 18.85
N PHE A 194 -2.90 -0.49 17.70
CA PHE A 194 -2.53 0.33 16.54
C PHE A 194 -2.56 1.83 16.87
N MET A 195 -3.62 2.31 17.53
CA MET A 195 -3.73 3.71 17.95
C MET A 195 -2.67 4.08 19.00
N SER A 196 -2.42 3.22 19.98
CA SER A 196 -1.34 3.44 20.94
C SER A 196 0.03 3.47 20.26
N ALA A 197 0.27 2.62 19.26
CA ALA A 197 1.51 2.64 18.48
C ALA A 197 1.66 3.92 17.63
N LEU A 198 0.57 4.46 17.07
CA LEU A 198 0.58 5.76 16.37
C LEU A 198 0.89 6.93 17.32
N GLU A 199 0.30 6.92 18.52
CA GLU A 199 0.56 7.94 19.54
C GLU A 199 2.00 7.89 20.04
N LEU A 200 2.50 6.67 20.26
CA LEU A 200 3.90 6.42 20.60
C LEU A 200 4.83 6.88 19.48
N ALA A 201 4.50 6.61 18.22
CA ALA A 201 5.28 7.04 17.06
C ALA A 201 5.50 8.56 17.04
N GLY A 202 4.47 9.35 17.36
CA GLY A 202 4.57 10.81 17.37
C GLY A 202 5.51 11.40 18.43
N GLN A 203 6.11 10.56 19.29
CA GLN A 203 7.04 10.98 20.34
C GLN A 203 8.52 10.78 19.97
N PHE A 204 8.80 10.10 18.85
CA PHE A 204 10.15 9.78 18.39
C PHE A 204 10.59 10.69 17.23
N SER A 205 11.89 10.87 17.13
CA SER A 205 12.58 11.49 15.99
C SER A 205 12.68 10.55 14.80
N ALA A 206 12.97 11.09 13.62
CA ALA A 206 13.17 10.29 12.40
C ALA A 206 14.33 9.30 12.53
N GLU A 207 15.39 9.68 13.26
CA GLU A 207 16.53 8.81 13.55
C GLU A 207 16.11 7.61 14.42
N GLU A 208 15.33 7.86 15.47
CA GLU A 208 14.81 6.80 16.36
C GLU A 208 13.86 5.85 15.62
N HIS A 209 13.04 6.35 14.69
CA HIS A 209 12.23 5.50 13.81
C HIS A 209 13.09 4.59 12.94
N THR A 210 14.18 5.13 12.39
CA THR A 210 15.12 4.37 11.57
C THR A 210 15.77 3.26 12.40
N GLU A 211 16.25 3.57 13.61
CA GLU A 211 16.83 2.58 14.51
C GLU A 211 15.83 1.49 14.92
N ALA A 212 14.61 1.88 15.30
CA ALA A 212 13.54 0.95 15.66
C ALA A 212 13.14 0.04 14.48
N SER A 213 13.20 0.52 13.24
CA SER A 213 12.91 -0.30 12.06
C SER A 213 13.97 -1.38 11.81
N LEU A 214 15.21 -1.15 12.26
CA LEU A 214 16.34 -2.05 12.10
C LEU A 214 16.48 -3.05 13.26
N SER A 215 15.80 -2.83 14.39
CA SER A 215 15.96 -3.65 15.59
C SER A 215 15.41 -5.07 15.47
N ARG A 216 14.62 -5.36 14.43
CA ARG A 216 13.95 -6.65 14.22
C ARG A 216 14.23 -7.18 12.83
N ALA A 217 14.74 -8.41 12.77
CA ALA A 217 14.91 -9.12 11.50
C ALA A 217 13.54 -9.45 10.88
N TRP A 218 13.46 -9.32 9.56
CA TRP A 218 12.30 -9.67 8.77
C TRP A 218 12.47 -11.04 8.12
N GLN A 219 11.36 -11.71 7.85
CA GLN A 219 11.32 -12.94 7.05
C GLN A 219 10.33 -12.79 5.89
N PHE A 220 10.47 -13.67 4.89
CA PHE A 220 9.59 -13.74 3.74
C PHE A 220 8.60 -14.90 3.85
N HIS A 221 7.31 -14.64 3.65
CA HIS A 221 6.34 -15.68 3.33
C HIS A 221 6.25 -15.82 1.81
N VAL A 222 6.32 -17.04 1.30
CA VAL A 222 6.21 -17.32 -0.14
C VAL A 222 5.17 -18.39 -0.44
N SER A 223 4.64 -18.35 -1.67
CA SER A 223 3.49 -19.16 -2.12
C SER A 223 3.77 -20.66 -2.21
N GLY A 224 5.02 -21.06 -2.45
CA GLY A 224 5.38 -22.45 -2.71
C GLY A 224 6.85 -22.78 -2.48
N GLU A 225 7.13 -24.08 -2.49
CA GLU A 225 8.48 -24.66 -2.25
C GLU A 225 9.52 -24.22 -3.29
N ASP A 226 9.09 -24.00 -4.53
CA ASP A 226 9.94 -23.54 -5.63
C ASP A 226 10.51 -22.13 -5.39
N VAL A 227 9.65 -21.21 -4.92
CA VAL A 227 10.07 -19.86 -4.53
C VAL A 227 10.86 -19.91 -3.22
N LEU A 228 10.47 -20.78 -2.27
CA LEU A 228 11.12 -20.93 -0.97
C LEU A 228 12.61 -21.25 -1.11
N GLU A 229 12.95 -22.29 -1.87
CA GLU A 229 14.35 -22.69 -2.04
C GLU A 229 15.17 -21.58 -2.71
N THR A 230 14.58 -20.88 -3.68
CA THR A 230 15.23 -19.77 -4.38
C THR A 230 15.54 -18.59 -3.45
N VAL A 231 14.58 -18.20 -2.61
CA VAL A 231 14.75 -17.10 -1.65
C VAL A 231 15.72 -17.47 -0.53
N LYS A 232 15.66 -18.71 -0.05
CA LYS A 232 16.57 -19.25 0.97
C LYS A 232 18.02 -19.28 0.48
N GLN A 233 18.25 -19.71 -0.77
CA GLN A 233 19.58 -19.70 -1.38
C GLN A 233 20.14 -18.28 -1.56
N ALA A 234 19.26 -17.27 -1.69
CA ALA A 234 19.65 -15.86 -1.69
C ALA A 234 19.94 -15.31 -0.27
N GLY A 235 19.87 -16.15 0.76
CA GLY A 235 20.24 -15.84 2.14
C GLY A 235 19.12 -15.25 2.99
N ALA A 236 17.88 -15.17 2.48
CA ALA A 236 16.76 -14.62 3.25
C ALA A 236 16.15 -15.66 4.19
N GLU A 237 15.64 -15.20 5.33
CA GLU A 237 14.79 -16.00 6.20
C GLU A 237 13.43 -16.17 5.50
N VAL A 238 12.95 -17.40 5.36
CA VAL A 238 11.76 -17.70 4.56
C VAL A 238 10.88 -18.76 5.20
N VAL A 239 9.57 -18.59 5.05
CA VAL A 239 8.52 -19.50 5.53
C VAL A 239 7.47 -19.73 4.44
N THR A 240 6.75 -20.84 4.55
CA THR A 240 5.58 -21.17 3.73
C THR A 240 4.49 -21.79 4.61
N GLY A 241 3.31 -22.03 4.04
CA GLY A 241 2.18 -22.67 4.73
C GLY A 241 1.34 -21.69 5.56
N PRO A 242 0.27 -22.18 6.21
CA PRO A 242 -0.68 -21.31 6.89
C PRO A 242 -0.07 -20.60 8.11
N SER A 243 -0.44 -19.32 8.30
CA SER A 243 -0.11 -18.53 9.50
C SER A 243 -1.36 -18.27 10.33
N GLN A 244 -1.19 -18.24 11.66
CA GLN A 244 -2.26 -17.86 12.59
C GLN A 244 -2.32 -16.34 12.84
N TYR A 245 -1.27 -15.60 12.44
CA TYR A 245 -1.09 -14.19 12.80
C TYR A 245 -1.38 -13.23 11.64
N TYR A 246 -1.36 -13.73 10.40
CA TYR A 246 -1.58 -12.94 9.20
C TYR A 246 -2.10 -13.81 8.06
N GLY A 247 -2.76 -13.20 7.08
CA GLY A 247 -3.10 -13.86 5.82
C GLY A 247 -1.98 -13.70 4.80
N PHE A 248 -1.76 -14.70 3.96
CA PHE A 248 -0.94 -14.58 2.76
C PHE A 248 -1.84 -14.52 1.53
N ILE A 249 -1.70 -13.46 0.73
CA ILE A 249 -2.47 -13.21 -0.49
C ILE A 249 -1.53 -13.42 -1.66
N GLY A 250 -1.52 -14.63 -2.23
CA GLY A 250 -0.67 -14.97 -3.38
C GLY A 250 -1.17 -14.33 -4.68
N LEU A 251 -0.25 -13.82 -5.50
CA LEU A 251 -0.56 -13.27 -6.83
C LEU A 251 -0.68 -14.34 -7.91
N ASN A 252 -0.07 -15.51 -7.68
CA ASN A 252 -0.14 -16.68 -8.58
C ASN A 252 -1.15 -17.72 -8.11
N ALA A 253 -1.95 -17.43 -7.07
CA ALA A 253 -3.01 -18.31 -6.61
C ALA A 253 -4.24 -18.18 -7.53
N ALA A 254 -4.21 -18.90 -8.65
CA ALA A 254 -5.37 -19.25 -9.47
C ALA A 254 -5.46 -20.77 -9.58
#